data_AF-A0A5N6WY81-F1
#
_entry.id   AF-A0A5N6WY81-F1
#
_cell.length_a   1.000
_cell.length_b   1.000
_cell.length_c   1.000
_cell.angle_alpha   90.00
_cell.angle_beta   90.00
_cell.angle_gamma   90.00
#
_symmetry.space_group_name_H-M   'P 1'
#
loop_
_entity.id
_entity.type
_entity.pdbx_description
1 polymer ?
#
loop_
_entity_poly.entity_id
_entity_poly.type
_entity_poly.pdbx_seq_one_letter_code
_entity_poly.pdbx_strand_id
1 'polypeptide(L)'
;MKELLQLRSETTARLYTDPHNPHLHLERGLLHEQLGFADLASADAYRALSLLESVVDPDGCEFHARRKIDTQPQGDKEGEQDNEDDEEDDDSYVATTQDEYDEIIGTVYALLVRSLVKCRCYRDAYEFCIRGLSLLGSMEKCDGKAVDTLKEQLSAIQKVYISRRPDSVKDNGAADVDINPSALNAQGFARRVLYPWNEHEPDRKAPETLKLLNDRLKDVAPKCEVRAVALPALHGTTDEGTSSEGEVSIQLGLFAKEDIAPGEIILRENSLLTATNRLHDDLCDACNAPLPDLASENPPVACTDCDDTIFCSQTCHDQAQETYHGALCGLMENLESIGKDIPDPKDKADYLYLLLLGRAIAMAATQDVHPLDLPEIKYIWGDFHDLEDSSADSVPSDDPTATLPFSFHLNILQPMRILEEMELDPYEVLPRYDTWVLNTLYAKFRGTASGRLSTWDGGPELCAVHPLWCLANHCCDPNVRWEWGGEITFRARTESERPVWKKTSTGEEKTPLRNEGIKADEEILNHYCDIGLNVKERREWARGALGGLCLCERCMWEAAE
;
A
#
# COMPACT_ATOMS: atom_id res chain seq x y z
N MET A 1 -13.05 -13.46 19.30
CA MET A 1 -11.80 -12.95 18.70
C MET A 1 -10.63 -13.93 18.86
N LYS A 2 -10.20 -14.33 20.07
CA LYS A 2 -9.06 -15.26 20.25
C LYS A 2 -9.22 -16.60 19.51
N GLU A 3 -10.38 -17.24 19.61
CA GLU A 3 -10.68 -18.51 18.91
C GLU A 3 -10.64 -18.34 17.37
N LEU A 4 -11.21 -17.26 16.84
CA LEU A 4 -11.15 -16.95 15.41
C LEU A 4 -9.72 -16.69 14.91
N LEU A 5 -8.89 -16.03 15.71
CA LEU A 5 -7.47 -15.82 15.39
C LEU A 5 -6.69 -17.14 15.36
N GLN A 6 -6.98 -18.04 16.30
CA GLN A 6 -6.39 -19.38 16.31
C GLN A 6 -6.79 -20.16 15.06
N LEU A 7 -8.09 -20.22 14.74
CA LEU A 7 -8.59 -20.91 13.56
C LEU A 7 -7.99 -20.31 12.27
N ARG A 8 -7.93 -18.98 12.17
CA ARG A 8 -7.25 -18.29 11.06
C ARG A 8 -5.80 -18.73 10.93
N SER A 9 -5.07 -18.83 12.04
CA SER A 9 -3.67 -19.26 12.04
C SER A 9 -3.52 -20.71 11.56
N GLU A 10 -4.38 -21.61 12.02
CA GLU A 10 -4.40 -23.03 11.62
C GLU A 10 -4.73 -23.20 10.12
N THR A 11 -5.76 -22.50 9.63
CA THR A 11 -6.13 -22.51 8.20
C THR A 11 -5.03 -21.87 7.34
N THR A 12 -4.39 -20.79 7.80
CA THR A 12 -3.27 -20.15 7.08
C THR A 12 -2.07 -21.09 6.98
N ALA A 13 -1.73 -21.81 8.05
CA ALA A 13 -0.64 -22.79 8.02
C ALA A 13 -0.93 -23.94 7.04
N ARG A 14 -2.18 -24.43 6.99
CA ARG A 14 -2.61 -25.42 5.98
C ARG A 14 -2.49 -24.85 4.57
N LEU A 15 -2.95 -23.61 4.37
CA LEU A 15 -2.89 -22.94 3.07
C LEU A 15 -1.44 -22.78 2.58
N TYR A 16 -0.49 -22.41 3.44
CA TYR A 16 0.92 -22.32 3.05
C TYR A 16 1.56 -23.67 2.66
N THR A 17 0.93 -24.79 3.02
CA THR A 17 1.39 -26.13 2.61
C THR A 17 0.62 -26.71 1.42
N ASP A 18 -0.48 -26.07 1.03
CA ASP A 18 -1.37 -26.48 -0.07
C ASP A 18 -1.98 -25.21 -0.74
N PRO A 19 -1.14 -24.34 -1.33
CA PRO A 19 -1.52 -22.97 -1.66
C PRO A 19 -2.42 -22.86 -2.89
N HIS A 20 -2.48 -23.91 -3.71
CA HIS A 20 -3.34 -24.00 -4.89
C HIS A 20 -4.74 -24.55 -4.58
N ASN A 21 -5.07 -24.75 -3.31
CA ASN A 21 -6.36 -25.30 -2.89
C ASN A 21 -7.41 -24.20 -2.70
N PRO A 22 -8.41 -24.08 -3.60
CA PRO A 22 -9.42 -23.02 -3.52
C PRO A 22 -10.29 -23.12 -2.27
N HIS A 23 -10.43 -24.30 -1.66
CA HIS A 23 -11.20 -24.47 -0.42
C HIS A 23 -10.50 -23.81 0.77
N LEU A 24 -9.17 -23.88 0.83
CA LEU A 24 -8.40 -23.25 1.92
C LEU A 24 -8.42 -21.73 1.82
N HIS A 25 -8.34 -21.18 0.60
CA HIS A 25 -8.56 -19.75 0.37
C HIS A 25 -9.95 -19.32 0.80
N LEU A 26 -11.00 -20.04 0.39
CA LEU A 26 -12.38 -19.75 0.81
C LEU A 26 -12.55 -19.83 2.33
N GLU A 27 -12.04 -20.88 2.97
CA GLU A 27 -12.08 -21.08 4.42
C GLU A 27 -11.42 -19.90 5.15
N ARG A 28 -10.23 -19.49 4.72
CA ARG A 28 -9.50 -18.36 5.28
C ARG A 28 -10.22 -17.03 5.05
N GLY A 29 -10.78 -16.81 3.86
CA GLY A 29 -11.55 -15.62 3.52
C GLY A 29 -12.79 -15.45 4.39
N LEU A 30 -13.51 -16.54 4.69
CA LEU A 30 -14.65 -16.53 5.62
C LEU A 30 -14.22 -16.15 7.05
N LEU A 31 -13.03 -16.59 7.50
CA LEU A 31 -12.47 -16.21 8.80
C LEU A 31 -12.06 -14.74 8.83
N HIS A 32 -11.40 -14.25 7.77
CA HIS A 32 -11.08 -12.83 7.62
C HIS A 32 -12.34 -11.95 7.68
N GLU A 33 -13.43 -12.37 7.03
CA GLU A 33 -14.70 -11.66 7.11
C GLU A 33 -15.26 -11.62 8.55
N GLN A 34 -15.23 -12.75 9.26
CA GLN A 34 -15.70 -12.82 10.65
C GLN A 34 -14.84 -11.98 11.61
N LEU A 35 -13.56 -11.79 11.29
CA LEU A 35 -12.65 -10.89 11.99
C LEU A 35 -12.84 -9.41 11.59
N GLY A 36 -13.67 -9.13 10.58
CA GLY A 36 -13.95 -7.78 10.10
C GLY A 36 -12.96 -7.24 9.06
N PHE A 37 -12.11 -8.09 8.50
CA PHE A 37 -11.13 -7.73 7.46
C PHE A 37 -11.69 -8.06 6.06
N ALA A 38 -12.63 -7.23 5.60
CA ALA A 38 -13.27 -7.43 4.30
C ALA A 38 -12.30 -7.29 3.10
N ASP A 39 -11.25 -6.50 3.26
CA ASP A 39 -10.15 -6.34 2.31
C ASP A 39 -9.36 -7.63 2.12
N LEU A 40 -9.10 -8.37 3.20
CA LEU A 40 -8.44 -9.68 3.13
C LEU A 40 -9.39 -10.77 2.65
N ALA A 41 -10.65 -10.72 3.06
CA ALA A 41 -11.68 -11.65 2.62
C ALA A 41 -11.95 -11.57 1.12
N SER A 42 -11.95 -10.36 0.53
CA SER A 42 -12.12 -10.19 -0.91
C SER A 42 -10.91 -10.72 -1.69
N ALA A 43 -9.69 -10.56 -1.16
CA ALA A 43 -8.49 -11.10 -1.80
C ALA A 43 -8.46 -12.63 -1.80
N ASP A 44 -8.79 -13.26 -0.68
CA ASP A 44 -8.89 -14.72 -0.58
C ASP A 44 -10.02 -15.28 -1.47
N ALA A 45 -11.17 -14.61 -1.50
CA ALA A 45 -12.26 -15.00 -2.39
C ALA A 45 -11.86 -14.87 -3.87
N TYR A 46 -11.09 -13.84 -4.23
CA TYR A 46 -10.58 -13.70 -5.59
C TYR A 46 -9.55 -14.78 -5.95
N ARG A 47 -8.59 -15.08 -5.07
CA ARG A 47 -7.65 -16.18 -5.27
C ARG A 47 -8.36 -17.52 -5.47
N ALA A 48 -9.38 -17.81 -4.65
CA ALA A 48 -10.21 -18.99 -4.84
C ALA A 48 -10.93 -18.98 -6.20
N LEU A 49 -11.50 -17.83 -6.60
CA LEU A 49 -12.18 -17.68 -7.89
C LEU A 49 -11.22 -17.91 -9.07
N SER A 50 -10.05 -17.28 -9.06
CA SER A 50 -9.02 -17.42 -10.12
C SER A 50 -8.52 -18.85 -10.25
N LEU A 51 -8.28 -19.56 -9.14
CA LEU A 51 -7.96 -20.99 -9.21
C LEU A 51 -9.10 -21.81 -9.81
N LEU A 52 -10.35 -21.53 -9.41
CA LEU A 52 -11.53 -22.26 -9.91
C LEU A 52 -11.79 -22.03 -11.41
N GLU A 53 -11.32 -20.94 -12.01
CA GLU A 53 -11.39 -20.73 -13.46
C GLU A 53 -10.67 -21.86 -14.22
N SER A 54 -9.57 -22.39 -13.68
CA SER A 54 -8.82 -23.52 -14.27
C SER A 54 -9.58 -24.85 -14.30
N VAL A 55 -10.69 -24.99 -13.56
CA VAL A 55 -11.55 -26.18 -13.63
C VAL A 55 -12.43 -26.13 -14.88
N VAL A 56 -12.82 -24.92 -15.32
CA VAL A 56 -13.72 -24.70 -16.46
C VAL A 56 -12.93 -24.47 -17.75
N ASP A 57 -11.80 -23.77 -17.67
CA ASP A 57 -10.90 -23.48 -18.79
C ASP A 57 -9.43 -23.74 -18.41
N PRO A 58 -9.02 -25.02 -18.33
CA PRO A 58 -7.66 -25.38 -17.91
C PRO A 58 -6.59 -24.77 -18.81
N ASP A 59 -6.78 -24.78 -20.13
CA ASP A 59 -5.77 -24.31 -21.11
C ASP A 59 -5.57 -22.78 -21.07
N GLY A 60 -6.53 -22.04 -20.50
CA GLY A 60 -6.49 -20.59 -20.36
C GLY A 60 -5.85 -20.09 -19.06
N CYS A 61 -5.49 -21.00 -18.14
CA CYS A 61 -5.02 -20.65 -16.80
C CYS A 61 -3.57 -21.10 -16.59
N GLU A 62 -2.74 -20.21 -16.02
CA GLU A 62 -1.37 -20.54 -15.63
C GLU A 62 -1.32 -21.40 -14.35
N PHE A 63 -2.23 -21.11 -13.40
CA PHE A 63 -2.31 -21.81 -12.12
C PHE A 63 -3.55 -22.68 -12.03
N HIS A 64 -3.38 -23.92 -11.58
CA HIS A 64 -4.45 -24.91 -11.53
C HIS A 64 -4.94 -25.18 -10.11
N ALA A 65 -6.27 -25.26 -9.94
CA ALA A 65 -6.90 -25.65 -8.69
C ALA A 65 -6.60 -27.12 -8.38
N ARG A 66 -5.88 -27.36 -7.29
CA ARG A 66 -5.51 -28.71 -6.83
C ARG A 66 -5.47 -28.76 -5.31
N ARG A 67 -5.55 -29.97 -4.76
CA ARG A 67 -5.39 -30.21 -3.32
C ARG A 67 -4.41 -31.32 -3.06
N LYS A 68 -3.72 -31.24 -1.95
CA LYS A 68 -2.81 -32.30 -1.50
C LYS A 68 -3.58 -33.56 -1.09
N ILE A 69 -3.02 -34.72 -1.40
CA ILE A 69 -3.50 -36.02 -0.91
C ILE A 69 -2.93 -36.26 0.49
N ASP A 70 -3.81 -36.50 1.47
CA ASP A 70 -3.40 -36.99 2.79
C ASP A 70 -2.87 -38.43 2.67
N THR A 71 -1.58 -38.58 2.38
CA THR A 71 -0.91 -39.87 2.52
C THR A 71 -0.73 -40.16 4.02
N GLN A 72 -1.69 -40.86 4.61
CA GLN A 72 -1.37 -41.63 5.82
C GLN A 72 -0.22 -42.60 5.47
N PRO A 73 0.79 -42.80 6.34
CA PRO A 73 1.83 -43.77 6.08
C PRO A 73 1.23 -45.18 6.07
N GLN A 74 0.78 -45.63 4.90
CA GLN A 74 0.48 -47.03 4.66
C GLN A 74 1.82 -47.73 4.49
N GLY A 75 2.12 -48.61 5.45
CA GLY A 75 3.38 -49.34 5.52
C GLY A 75 3.72 -50.06 4.21
N ASP A 76 5.02 -50.00 3.91
CA ASP A 76 5.80 -50.80 2.98
C ASP A 76 5.01 -51.87 2.21
N LYS A 77 4.78 -51.59 0.93
CA LYS A 77 4.64 -52.65 -0.07
C LYS A 77 5.65 -52.42 -1.19
N GLU A 78 6.65 -53.30 -1.19
CA GLU A 78 7.67 -53.45 -2.21
C GLU A 78 7.08 -53.96 -3.55
N GLY A 79 7.66 -53.48 -4.66
CA GLY A 79 7.57 -54.04 -6.03
C GLY A 79 6.48 -53.38 -6.89
N GLU A 80 6.70 -52.97 -8.15
CA GLU A 80 7.62 -53.42 -9.19
C GLU A 80 7.92 -52.28 -10.22
N GLN A 81 8.92 -52.52 -11.07
CA GLN A 81 9.57 -51.61 -12.02
C GLN A 81 8.81 -51.26 -13.31
N ASP A 82 9.21 -50.08 -13.84
CA ASP A 82 9.34 -49.59 -15.23
C ASP A 82 8.08 -49.21 -16.05
N ASN A 83 7.98 -47.91 -16.37
CA ASN A 83 8.20 -47.38 -17.73
C ASN A 83 8.49 -45.87 -17.69
N GLU A 84 9.52 -45.45 -18.43
CA GLU A 84 9.83 -44.06 -18.78
C GLU A 84 8.88 -43.62 -19.91
N ASP A 85 8.12 -42.55 -19.69
CA ASP A 85 7.88 -41.42 -20.59
C ASP A 85 6.72 -40.55 -20.05
N ASP A 86 7.01 -39.24 -19.93
CA ASP A 86 6.11 -38.09 -19.85
C ASP A 86 5.38 -37.73 -18.54
N GLU A 87 5.61 -36.47 -18.14
CA GLU A 87 5.01 -35.66 -17.06
C GLU A 87 5.39 -36.10 -15.63
N GLU A 88 6.08 -35.20 -14.91
CA GLU A 88 6.21 -35.29 -13.45
C GLU A 88 4.82 -35.07 -12.83
N ASP A 89 3.94 -36.08 -12.94
CA ASP A 89 2.71 -36.17 -12.16
C ASP A 89 3.16 -36.26 -10.70
N ASP A 90 3.09 -35.13 -10.01
CA ASP A 90 3.27 -35.09 -8.57
C ASP A 90 2.11 -35.86 -7.94
N ASP A 91 2.30 -37.18 -7.77
CA ASP A 91 1.40 -38.16 -7.13
C ASP A 91 0.87 -37.71 -5.75
N SER A 92 1.36 -36.58 -5.22
CA SER A 92 0.92 -35.98 -3.98
C SER A 92 -0.25 -34.98 -4.12
N TYR A 93 -0.67 -34.61 -5.34
CA TYR A 93 -1.78 -33.68 -5.58
C TYR A 93 -2.89 -34.27 -6.46
N VAL A 94 -4.12 -33.79 -6.27
CA VAL A 94 -5.28 -34.13 -7.12
C VAL A 94 -5.95 -32.83 -7.57
N ALA A 95 -6.26 -32.75 -8.86
CA ALA A 95 -7.00 -31.64 -9.44
C ALA A 95 -8.40 -31.51 -8.82
N THR A 96 -8.85 -30.27 -8.66
CA THR A 96 -10.20 -29.99 -8.15
C THR A 96 -11.24 -30.44 -9.18
N THR A 97 -12.21 -31.22 -8.74
CA THR A 97 -13.25 -31.78 -9.62
C THR A 97 -14.35 -30.75 -9.95
N GLN A 98 -15.11 -31.00 -11.02
CA GLN A 98 -16.29 -30.18 -11.35
C GLN A 98 -17.34 -30.18 -10.22
N ASP A 99 -17.53 -31.30 -9.52
CA ASP A 99 -18.47 -31.38 -8.40
C ASP A 99 -18.00 -30.51 -7.21
N GLU A 100 -16.70 -30.51 -6.90
CA GLU A 100 -16.11 -29.62 -5.89
C GLU A 100 -16.23 -28.14 -6.30
N TYR A 101 -15.97 -27.81 -7.57
CA TYR A 101 -16.19 -26.47 -8.13
C TYR A 101 -17.66 -26.03 -7.94
N ASP A 102 -18.61 -26.87 -8.36
CA ASP A 102 -20.04 -26.58 -8.30
C ASP A 102 -20.53 -26.36 -6.85
N GLU A 103 -19.91 -27.02 -5.88
CA GLU A 103 -20.23 -26.90 -4.46
C GLU A 103 -19.84 -25.52 -3.87
N ILE A 104 -18.68 -24.97 -4.25
CA ILE A 104 -18.14 -23.78 -3.58
C ILE A 104 -18.25 -22.48 -4.38
N ILE A 105 -18.38 -22.53 -5.72
CA ILE A 105 -18.32 -21.35 -6.59
C ILE A 105 -19.35 -20.26 -6.21
N GLY A 106 -20.56 -20.66 -5.80
CA GLY A 106 -21.59 -19.72 -5.33
C GLY A 106 -21.16 -18.97 -4.06
N THR A 107 -20.59 -19.70 -3.10
CA THR A 107 -20.09 -19.11 -1.85
C THR A 107 -18.90 -18.18 -2.10
N VAL A 108 -18.01 -18.52 -3.03
CA VAL A 108 -16.88 -17.67 -3.46
C VAL A 108 -17.37 -16.33 -4.01
N TYR A 109 -18.29 -16.33 -4.98
CA TYR A 109 -18.87 -15.08 -5.52
C TYR A 109 -19.59 -14.27 -4.43
N ALA A 110 -20.37 -14.93 -3.58
CA ALA A 110 -21.10 -14.26 -2.50
C ALA A 110 -20.15 -13.59 -1.50
N LEU A 111 -19.04 -14.24 -1.14
CA LEU A 111 -18.01 -13.68 -0.27
C LEU A 111 -17.28 -12.51 -0.93
N LEU A 112 -16.84 -12.68 -2.19
CA LEU A 112 -16.11 -11.65 -2.94
C LEU A 112 -16.95 -10.36 -3.04
N VAL A 113 -18.18 -10.47 -3.53
CA VAL A 113 -19.07 -9.31 -3.75
C VAL A 113 -19.41 -8.62 -2.44
N ARG A 114 -19.81 -9.38 -1.40
CA ARG A 114 -20.14 -8.80 -0.09
C ARG A 114 -18.95 -8.09 0.54
N SER A 115 -17.75 -8.65 0.39
CA SER A 115 -16.52 -8.06 0.91
C SER A 115 -16.13 -6.78 0.15
N LEU A 116 -16.21 -6.77 -1.18
CA LEU A 116 -15.99 -5.57 -1.99
C LEU A 116 -17.02 -4.46 -1.69
N VAL A 117 -18.29 -4.81 -1.46
CA VAL A 117 -19.32 -3.85 -1.02
C VAL A 117 -18.96 -3.25 0.35
N LYS A 118 -18.51 -4.06 1.31
CA LYS A 118 -18.04 -3.58 2.62
C LYS A 118 -16.85 -2.63 2.50
N CYS A 119 -15.91 -2.92 1.60
CA CYS A 119 -14.80 -2.01 1.28
C CYS A 119 -15.21 -0.82 0.41
N ARG A 120 -16.47 -0.73 -0.05
CA ARG A 120 -17.01 0.32 -0.94
C ARG A 120 -16.43 0.34 -2.36
N CYS A 121 -15.87 -0.78 -2.82
CA CYS A 121 -15.43 -1.02 -4.20
C CYS A 121 -16.63 -1.40 -5.08
N TYR A 122 -17.58 -0.48 -5.21
CA TYR A 122 -18.89 -0.77 -5.80
C TYR A 122 -18.84 -1.14 -7.28
N ARG A 123 -17.88 -0.59 -8.06
CA ARG A 123 -17.72 -0.92 -9.47
C ARG A 123 -17.39 -2.39 -9.66
N ASP A 124 -16.31 -2.85 -9.06
CA ASP A 124 -15.86 -4.25 -9.14
C ASP A 124 -16.90 -5.18 -8.50
N ALA A 125 -17.48 -4.79 -7.35
CA ALA A 125 -18.54 -5.56 -6.71
C ALA A 125 -19.76 -5.77 -7.64
N TYR A 126 -20.15 -4.75 -8.40
CA TYR A 126 -21.24 -4.84 -9.37
C TYR A 126 -20.89 -5.82 -10.50
N GLU A 127 -19.70 -5.68 -11.09
CA GLU A 127 -19.26 -6.54 -12.21
C GLU A 127 -19.18 -8.01 -11.80
N PHE A 128 -18.57 -8.32 -10.65
CA PHE A 128 -18.55 -9.68 -10.11
C PHE A 128 -19.93 -10.17 -9.70
N CYS A 129 -20.82 -9.30 -9.20
CA CYS A 129 -22.19 -9.67 -8.85
C CYS A 129 -23.00 -10.09 -10.08
N ILE A 130 -22.89 -9.36 -11.19
CA ILE A 130 -23.57 -9.70 -12.44
C ILE A 130 -23.01 -11.00 -13.03
N ARG A 131 -21.68 -11.16 -13.03
CA ARG A 131 -21.01 -12.41 -13.44
C ARG A 131 -21.50 -13.61 -12.62
N GLY A 132 -21.47 -13.49 -11.29
CA GLY A 132 -21.91 -14.55 -10.38
C GLY A 132 -23.39 -14.91 -10.55
N LEU A 133 -24.29 -13.91 -10.66
CA LEU A 133 -25.72 -14.16 -10.90
C LEU A 133 -25.97 -14.84 -12.26
N SER A 134 -25.23 -14.45 -13.30
CA SER A 134 -25.33 -15.07 -14.62
C SER A 134 -24.89 -16.54 -14.58
N LEU A 135 -23.73 -16.82 -13.96
CA LEU A 135 -23.20 -18.17 -13.84
C LEU A 135 -24.13 -19.08 -13.03
N LEU A 136 -24.53 -18.66 -11.82
CA LEU A 136 -25.40 -19.45 -10.94
C LEU A 136 -26.81 -19.64 -11.53
N GLY A 137 -27.23 -18.74 -12.44
CA GLY A 137 -28.48 -18.86 -13.18
C GLY A 137 -28.45 -19.91 -14.30
N SER A 138 -27.26 -20.25 -14.81
CA SER A 138 -27.10 -21.28 -15.86
C SER A 138 -26.72 -22.66 -15.33
N MET A 139 -26.35 -22.78 -14.04
CA MET A 139 -25.99 -24.05 -13.43
C MET A 139 -27.21 -24.94 -13.16
N GLU A 140 -27.04 -26.26 -13.27
CA GLU A 140 -28.11 -27.24 -12.97
C GLU A 140 -28.45 -27.27 -11.47
N LYS A 141 -27.43 -27.15 -10.61
CA LYS A 141 -27.56 -27.04 -9.16
C LYS A 141 -27.36 -25.57 -8.76
N CYS A 142 -28.43 -24.94 -8.30
CA CYS A 142 -28.41 -23.53 -7.90
C CYS A 142 -28.15 -23.39 -6.38
N ASP A 143 -27.07 -22.71 -6.00
CA ASP A 143 -26.88 -22.26 -4.62
C ASP A 143 -27.79 -21.05 -4.33
N GLY A 144 -29.03 -21.35 -3.87
CA GLY A 144 -30.03 -20.33 -3.59
C GLY A 144 -29.58 -19.29 -2.55
N LYS A 145 -28.75 -19.68 -1.58
CA LYS A 145 -28.26 -18.76 -0.54
C LYS A 145 -27.24 -17.77 -1.12
N ALA A 146 -26.35 -18.23 -1.99
CA ALA A 146 -25.44 -17.36 -2.72
C ALA A 146 -26.20 -16.39 -3.62
N VAL A 147 -27.20 -16.88 -4.38
CA VAL A 147 -28.04 -16.04 -5.24
C VAL A 147 -28.78 -14.97 -4.43
N ASP A 148 -29.36 -15.32 -3.29
CA ASP A 148 -30.04 -14.36 -2.42
C ASP A 148 -29.06 -13.30 -1.89
N THR A 149 -27.87 -13.72 -1.45
CA THR A 149 -26.81 -12.80 -1.01
C THR A 149 -26.42 -11.82 -2.13
N LEU A 150 -26.19 -12.32 -3.36
CA LEU A 150 -25.82 -11.48 -4.49
C LEU A 150 -26.93 -10.48 -4.84
N LYS A 151 -28.20 -10.90 -4.83
CA LYS A 151 -29.34 -9.98 -5.06
C LYS A 151 -29.45 -8.91 -3.97
N GLU A 152 -29.19 -9.26 -2.71
CA GLU A 152 -29.14 -8.29 -1.62
C GLU A 152 -28.02 -7.27 -1.82
N GLN A 153 -26.81 -7.71 -2.19
CA GLN A 153 -25.68 -6.81 -2.47
C GLN A 153 -25.94 -5.93 -3.70
N LEU A 154 -26.51 -6.48 -4.77
CA LEU A 154 -26.92 -5.72 -5.95
C LEU A 154 -27.92 -4.61 -5.58
N SER A 155 -28.90 -4.94 -4.73
CA SER A 155 -29.87 -3.98 -4.21
C SER A 155 -29.19 -2.88 -3.37
N ALA A 156 -28.15 -3.21 -2.60
CA ALA A 156 -27.36 -2.23 -1.85
C ALA A 156 -26.57 -1.29 -2.78
N ILE A 157 -25.92 -1.84 -3.81
CA ILE A 157 -25.21 -1.06 -4.83
C ILE A 157 -26.18 -0.11 -5.56
N GLN A 158 -27.36 -0.60 -5.96
CA GLN A 158 -28.41 0.21 -6.58
C GLN A 158 -28.81 1.40 -5.71
N LYS A 159 -29.01 1.19 -4.40
CA LYS A 159 -29.34 2.28 -3.46
C LYS A 159 -28.24 3.34 -3.41
N VAL A 160 -26.98 2.94 -3.33
CA VAL A 160 -25.83 3.87 -3.33
C VAL A 160 -25.79 4.66 -4.64
N TYR A 161 -25.95 3.98 -5.77
CA TYR A 161 -25.96 4.61 -7.09
C TYR A 161 -27.08 5.64 -7.24
N ILE A 162 -28.31 5.30 -6.83
CA ILE A 162 -29.47 6.21 -6.86
C ILE A 162 -29.25 7.40 -5.93
N SER A 163 -28.73 7.20 -4.72
CA SER A 163 -28.52 8.30 -3.76
C SER A 163 -27.55 9.37 -4.25
N ARG A 164 -26.64 9.02 -5.16
CA ARG A 164 -25.63 9.92 -5.73
C ARG A 164 -26.09 10.61 -7.01
N ARG A 165 -27.26 10.25 -7.56
CA ARG A 165 -27.83 10.94 -8.72
C ARG A 165 -28.34 12.34 -8.33
N PRO A 166 -28.17 13.35 -9.19
CA PRO A 166 -28.76 14.67 -8.98
C PRO A 166 -30.28 14.59 -8.77
N ASP A 167 -30.83 15.45 -7.92
CA ASP A 167 -32.28 15.46 -7.60
C ASP A 167 -33.18 15.60 -8.83
N SER A 168 -32.68 16.20 -9.91
CA SER A 168 -33.37 16.35 -11.20
C SER A 168 -33.62 15.04 -11.96
N VAL A 169 -33.02 13.92 -11.53
CA VAL A 169 -33.11 12.59 -12.18
C VAL A 169 -33.77 11.55 -11.25
N LYS A 170 -34.29 11.97 -10.08
CA LYS A 170 -34.89 11.08 -9.07
C LYS A 170 -36.34 10.66 -9.36
N ASP A 171 -36.89 10.98 -10.52
CA ASP A 171 -38.26 10.64 -10.91
C ASP A 171 -38.30 9.49 -11.91
N ASN A 172 -38.63 8.28 -11.41
CA ASN A 172 -39.47 7.23 -12.00
C ASN A 172 -39.26 5.92 -11.22
N GLY A 173 -40.36 5.21 -10.94
CA GLY A 173 -40.44 4.08 -10.00
C GLY A 173 -39.30 3.05 -10.04
N ALA A 174 -38.97 2.55 -8.85
CA ALA A 174 -37.79 1.79 -8.46
C ALA A 174 -37.66 0.34 -8.99
N ALA A 175 -38.06 0.02 -10.22
CA ALA A 175 -38.07 -1.38 -10.68
C ALA A 175 -36.97 -1.76 -11.69
N ASP A 176 -36.38 -0.81 -12.43
CA ASP A 176 -35.33 -1.14 -13.43
C ASP A 176 -34.37 0.04 -13.61
N VAL A 177 -33.43 0.19 -12.67
CA VAL A 177 -32.36 1.18 -12.80
C VAL A 177 -31.20 0.55 -13.54
N ASP A 178 -31.01 0.93 -14.80
CA ASP A 178 -29.80 0.62 -15.55
C ASP A 178 -28.60 1.33 -14.88
N ILE A 179 -27.69 0.53 -14.33
CA ILE A 179 -26.51 1.01 -13.62
C ILE A 179 -25.38 1.17 -14.63
N ASN A 180 -24.88 2.39 -14.79
CA ASN A 180 -23.62 2.64 -15.48
C ASN A 180 -22.43 2.35 -14.51
N PRO A 181 -21.62 1.29 -14.71
CA PRO A 181 -20.54 0.93 -13.79
C PRO A 181 -19.46 2.01 -13.66
N SER A 182 -19.23 2.81 -14.71
CA SER A 182 -18.24 3.89 -14.69
C SER A 182 -18.58 4.99 -13.66
N ALA A 183 -19.86 5.14 -13.30
CA ALA A 183 -20.32 6.09 -12.31
C ALA A 183 -20.28 5.55 -10.87
N LEU A 184 -19.95 4.26 -10.68
CA LEU A 184 -19.68 3.68 -9.37
C LEU A 184 -18.23 3.95 -8.97
N ASN A 185 -18.00 4.04 -7.66
CA ASN A 185 -16.64 4.10 -7.11
C ASN A 185 -15.94 2.76 -7.33
N ALA A 186 -14.76 2.80 -7.95
CA ALA A 186 -13.83 1.66 -7.97
C ALA A 186 -13.03 1.56 -6.65
N GLN A 187 -12.69 2.71 -6.07
CA GLN A 187 -11.94 2.80 -4.82
C GLN A 187 -12.85 3.13 -3.64
N GLY A 188 -12.65 2.39 -2.56
CA GLY A 188 -13.18 2.68 -1.25
C GLY A 188 -12.07 2.62 -0.21
N PHE A 189 -12.32 1.97 0.93
CA PHE A 189 -11.39 1.97 2.05
C PHE A 189 -11.34 0.62 2.77
N ALA A 190 -10.14 0.26 3.21
CA ALA A 190 -9.84 -0.82 4.12
C ALA A 190 -9.38 -0.25 5.48
N ARG A 191 -9.32 -1.11 6.49
CA ARG A 191 -8.80 -0.73 7.80
C ARG A 191 -7.29 -0.47 7.71
N ARG A 192 -6.85 0.67 8.24
CA ARG A 192 -5.43 1.01 8.39
C ARG A 192 -5.00 0.68 9.82
N VAL A 193 -4.78 -0.60 10.11
CA VAL A 193 -4.51 -1.10 11.45
C VAL A 193 -3.29 -2.00 11.45
N LEU A 194 -2.69 -2.22 12.63
CA LEU A 194 -1.72 -3.28 12.80
C LEU A 194 -2.45 -4.62 12.90
N TYR A 195 -2.29 -5.48 11.89
CA TYR A 195 -2.93 -6.79 11.90
C TYR A 195 -2.46 -7.61 13.11
N PRO A 196 -3.36 -8.33 13.83
CA PRO A 196 -3.00 -9.04 15.07
C PRO A 196 -1.91 -10.12 14.92
N TRP A 197 -1.69 -10.61 13.70
CA TRP A 197 -0.68 -11.62 13.37
C TRP A 197 0.55 -11.04 12.67
N ASN A 198 0.69 -9.71 12.60
CA ASN A 198 1.88 -9.08 12.05
C ASN A 198 3.02 -9.12 13.09
N GLU A 199 4.02 -9.96 12.84
CA GLU A 199 5.21 -10.11 13.69
C GLU A 199 6.41 -9.27 13.21
N HIS A 200 6.26 -8.50 12.13
CA HIS A 200 7.36 -7.74 11.51
C HIS A 200 7.42 -6.28 11.96
N GLU A 201 6.33 -5.71 12.48
CA GLU A 201 6.30 -4.31 12.92
C GLU A 201 7.18 -4.12 14.17
N PRO A 202 8.22 -3.27 14.12
CA PRO A 202 9.12 -3.09 15.24
C PRO A 202 8.52 -2.18 16.32
N ASP A 203 8.98 -2.33 17.56
CA ASP A 203 8.90 -1.22 18.50
C ASP A 203 9.90 -0.13 18.09
N ARG A 204 9.39 0.88 17.37
CA ARG A 204 10.16 2.02 16.88
C ARG A 204 10.83 2.83 18.00
N LYS A 205 10.33 2.71 19.23
CA LYS A 205 10.77 3.49 20.40
C LYS A 205 11.75 2.72 21.27
N ALA A 206 11.95 1.43 21.01
CA ALA A 206 12.88 0.60 21.76
C ALA A 206 14.32 1.17 21.68
N PRO A 207 15.10 1.12 22.77
CA PRO A 207 16.46 1.65 22.80
C PRO A 207 17.38 1.09 21.70
N GLU A 208 17.24 -0.19 21.38
CA GLU A 208 17.97 -0.87 20.30
C GLU A 208 17.59 -0.34 18.92
N THR A 209 16.31 -0.04 18.69
CA THR A 209 15.83 0.56 17.44
C THR A 209 16.37 1.98 17.30
N LEU A 210 16.28 2.79 18.36
CA LEU A 210 16.85 4.14 18.38
C LEU A 210 18.35 4.13 18.13
N LYS A 211 19.08 3.20 18.74
CA LYS A 211 20.52 3.03 18.51
C LYS A 211 20.80 2.68 17.05
N LEU A 212 20.09 1.71 16.48
CA LEU A 212 20.23 1.32 15.08
C LEU A 212 19.98 2.49 14.12
N LEU A 213 18.88 3.22 14.31
CA LEU A 213 18.55 4.37 13.47
C LEU A 213 19.61 5.48 13.61
N ASN A 214 20.08 5.76 14.82
CA ASN A 214 21.15 6.73 15.05
C ASN A 214 22.50 6.29 14.45
N ASP A 215 22.80 4.99 14.45
CA ASP A 215 24.00 4.46 13.82
C ASP A 215 23.95 4.65 12.29
N ARG A 216 22.80 4.38 11.66
CA ARG A 216 22.58 4.64 10.22
C ARG A 216 22.58 6.13 9.88
N LEU A 217 22.01 6.96 10.74
CA LEU A 217 21.89 8.41 10.54
C LEU A 217 23.26 9.10 10.46
N LYS A 218 24.32 8.55 11.07
CA LYS A 218 25.67 9.15 11.07
C LYS A 218 26.22 9.38 9.67
N ASP A 219 25.88 8.50 8.73
CA ASP A 219 26.42 8.53 7.37
C ASP A 219 25.72 9.61 6.52
N VAL A 220 24.44 9.90 6.80
CA VAL A 220 23.62 10.83 6.00
C VAL A 220 23.40 12.19 6.66
N ALA A 221 23.40 12.26 7.99
CA ALA A 221 23.10 13.46 8.78
C ALA A 221 23.91 13.49 10.10
N PRO A 222 25.23 13.65 10.05
CA PRO A 222 26.13 13.48 11.19
C PRO A 222 25.90 14.46 12.33
N LYS A 223 25.25 15.61 12.09
CA LYS A 223 24.87 16.60 13.10
C LYS A 223 23.53 16.33 13.78
N CYS A 224 22.80 15.31 13.34
CA CYS A 224 21.49 14.99 13.84
C CYS A 224 21.49 13.70 14.67
N GLU A 225 20.44 13.51 15.46
CA GLU A 225 20.10 12.27 16.13
C GLU A 225 18.59 12.03 16.16
N VAL A 226 18.20 10.77 16.21
CA VAL A 226 16.81 10.34 16.35
C VAL A 226 16.48 10.24 17.84
N ARG A 227 15.39 10.89 18.27
CA ARG A 227 14.87 10.81 19.64
C ARG A 227 13.38 10.49 19.61
N ALA A 228 12.86 9.94 20.71
CA ALA A 228 11.43 9.84 20.93
C ALA A 228 10.88 11.23 21.32
N VAL A 229 9.76 11.64 20.72
CA VAL A 229 9.10 12.92 20.95
C VAL A 229 7.62 12.70 21.24
N ALA A 230 7.09 13.49 22.18
CA ALA A 230 5.67 13.47 22.53
C ALA A 230 4.95 14.50 21.65
N LEU A 231 4.08 14.02 20.75
CA LEU A 231 3.26 14.83 19.87
C LEU A 231 1.78 14.72 20.24
N PRO A 232 0.94 15.70 19.86
CA PRO A 232 -0.51 15.54 19.97
C PRO A 232 -0.99 14.32 19.19
N ALA A 233 -1.91 13.53 19.76
CA ALA A 233 -2.61 12.49 19.01
C ALA A 233 -3.55 13.14 17.98
N LEU A 234 -3.43 12.73 16.72
CA LEU A 234 -4.17 13.33 15.60
C LEU A 234 -5.36 12.48 15.12
N HIS A 235 -5.40 11.20 15.45
CA HIS A 235 -6.56 10.35 15.16
C HIS A 235 -7.82 10.94 15.81
N GLY A 236 -8.95 10.91 15.09
CA GLY A 236 -10.22 11.47 15.59
C GLY A 236 -10.36 13.00 15.50
N THR A 237 -9.34 13.75 15.06
CA THR A 237 -9.42 15.21 14.86
C THR A 237 -10.17 15.62 13.57
N THR A 238 -11.14 14.82 13.11
CA THR A 238 -11.75 14.95 11.78
C THR A 238 -12.70 16.14 11.62
N ASP A 239 -13.23 16.68 12.72
CA ASP A 239 -14.14 17.84 12.75
C ASP A 239 -13.56 19.01 13.57
N GLU A 240 -13.82 20.26 13.13
CA GLU A 240 -13.37 21.53 13.76
C GLU A 240 -14.00 21.83 15.15
N GLY A 241 -14.24 20.83 16.00
CA GLY A 241 -14.88 21.03 17.31
C GLY A 241 -14.77 19.90 18.32
N THR A 242 -14.19 18.75 17.97
CA THR A 242 -13.89 17.66 18.91
C THR A 242 -12.40 17.63 19.18
N SER A 243 -11.94 18.42 20.16
CA SER A 243 -10.57 18.31 20.63
C SER A 243 -10.42 17.01 21.44
N SER A 244 -9.54 16.11 20.98
CA SER A 244 -8.90 15.08 21.84
C SER A 244 -7.91 15.78 22.77
N GLU A 245 -8.39 16.78 23.51
CA GLU A 245 -7.56 17.67 24.33
C GLU A 245 -6.81 16.85 25.39
N GLY A 246 -5.52 16.61 25.15
CA GLY A 246 -4.59 16.02 26.11
C GLY A 246 -4.06 14.62 25.78
N GLU A 247 -4.49 13.98 24.68
CA GLU A 247 -3.91 12.69 24.28
C GLU A 247 -2.58 12.87 23.54
N VAL A 248 -1.56 12.13 23.96
CA VAL A 248 -0.18 12.27 23.49
C VAL A 248 0.22 11.00 22.74
N SER A 249 0.63 11.16 21.49
CA SER A 249 1.25 10.12 20.68
C SER A 249 2.77 10.25 20.74
N ILE A 250 3.45 9.22 21.25
CA ILE A 250 4.92 9.17 21.19
C ILE A 250 5.34 8.76 19.79
N GLN A 251 6.13 9.60 19.14
CA GLN A 251 6.69 9.38 17.79
C GLN A 251 8.21 9.51 17.80
N LEU A 252 8.84 9.27 16.66
CA LEU A 252 10.25 9.59 16.45
C LEU A 252 10.36 11.01 15.90
N GLY A 253 11.45 11.70 16.26
CA GLY A 253 11.81 13.01 15.75
C GLY A 253 13.31 13.10 15.52
N LEU A 254 13.72 13.98 14.61
CA LEU A 254 15.11 14.27 14.33
C LEU A 254 15.53 15.52 15.11
N PHE A 255 16.67 15.50 15.80
CA PHE A 255 17.15 16.58 16.65
C PHE A 255 18.59 16.95 16.32
N ALA A 256 18.93 18.23 16.47
CA ALA A 256 20.29 18.71 16.31
C ALA A 256 21.16 18.33 17.53
N LYS A 257 22.32 17.71 17.31
CA LYS A 257 23.32 17.44 18.36
C LYS A 257 24.20 18.64 18.68
N GLU A 258 24.30 19.55 17.72
CA GLU A 258 25.11 20.77 17.79
C GLU A 258 24.45 21.88 16.97
N ASP A 259 24.94 23.11 17.12
CA ASP A 259 24.45 24.25 16.34
C ASP A 259 24.66 24.04 14.83
N ILE A 260 23.61 24.30 14.06
CA ILE A 260 23.55 24.23 12.60
C ILE A 260 23.43 25.66 12.05
N ALA A 261 24.29 25.99 11.09
CA ALA A 261 24.31 27.32 10.50
C ALA A 261 23.12 27.54 9.54
N PRO A 262 22.65 28.79 9.36
CA PRO A 262 21.63 29.11 8.37
C PRO A 262 22.10 28.73 6.97
N GLY A 263 21.26 28.01 6.21
CA GLY A 263 21.59 27.57 4.85
C GLY A 263 22.52 26.35 4.77
N GLU A 264 22.93 25.76 5.89
CA GLU A 264 23.71 24.53 5.93
C GLU A 264 22.88 23.32 5.47
N ILE A 265 23.50 22.42 4.69
CA ILE A 265 22.90 21.13 4.31
C ILE A 265 23.24 20.13 5.42
N ILE A 266 22.21 19.55 6.04
CA ILE A 266 22.34 18.73 7.24
C ILE A 266 21.97 17.26 7.06
N LEU A 267 21.31 16.92 5.96
CA LEU A 267 20.95 15.56 5.58
C LEU A 267 21.13 15.39 4.07
N ARG A 268 21.69 14.27 3.65
CA ARG A 268 21.75 13.80 2.25
C ARG A 268 21.46 12.31 2.22
N GLU A 269 20.34 11.93 1.64
CA GLU A 269 19.91 10.52 1.58
C GLU A 269 19.55 10.13 0.15
N ASN A 270 20.04 8.97 -0.27
CA ASN A 270 19.66 8.32 -1.53
C ASN A 270 18.63 7.23 -1.24
N SER A 271 17.76 6.95 -2.20
CA SER A 271 16.83 5.83 -2.11
C SER A 271 16.76 5.03 -3.41
N LEU A 272 16.85 3.71 -3.27
CA LEU A 272 16.62 2.73 -4.33
C LEU A 272 15.16 2.26 -4.35
N LEU A 273 14.41 2.51 -3.28
CA LEU A 273 12.96 2.34 -3.24
C LEU A 273 12.30 3.57 -3.87
N THR A 274 12.51 3.73 -5.16
CA THR A 274 12.04 4.85 -5.99
C THR A 274 11.21 4.33 -7.16
N ALA A 275 10.13 5.03 -7.48
CA ALA A 275 9.23 4.72 -8.58
C ALA A 275 8.82 5.98 -9.36
N THR A 276 8.67 5.84 -10.67
CA THR A 276 8.19 6.90 -11.57
C THR A 276 7.12 6.38 -12.52
N ASN A 277 6.12 7.22 -12.82
CA ASN A 277 5.10 6.93 -13.82
C ASN A 277 5.42 7.52 -15.21
N ARG A 278 6.59 8.17 -15.37
CA ARG A 278 7.02 8.64 -16.68
C ARG A 278 7.52 7.48 -17.54
N LEU A 279 7.28 7.62 -18.83
CA LEU A 279 7.75 6.72 -19.90
C LEU A 279 8.83 7.47 -20.67
N HIS A 280 10.00 6.83 -20.84
CA HIS A 280 11.09 7.29 -21.71
C HIS A 280 11.75 8.63 -21.34
N ASP A 281 11.84 8.96 -20.05
CA ASP A 281 12.73 10.04 -19.61
C ASP A 281 14.17 9.53 -19.46
N ASP A 282 15.15 10.40 -19.71
CA ASP A 282 16.59 10.15 -19.48
C ASP A 282 16.92 10.14 -17.98
N LEU A 283 16.31 9.23 -17.20
CA LEU A 283 16.52 9.07 -15.76
C LEU A 283 17.21 7.75 -15.44
N CYS A 284 18.04 7.77 -14.40
CA CYS A 284 18.61 6.56 -13.82
C CYS A 284 17.50 5.68 -13.25
N ASP A 285 17.49 4.38 -13.58
CA ASP A 285 16.49 3.45 -13.02
C ASP A 285 16.57 3.37 -11.48
N ALA A 286 17.78 3.39 -10.91
CA ALA A 286 18.01 3.29 -9.46
C ALA A 286 17.56 4.54 -8.68
N CYS A 287 18.16 5.71 -8.94
CA CYS A 287 17.96 6.92 -8.13
C CYS A 287 17.03 7.95 -8.79
N ASN A 288 16.61 7.72 -10.04
CA ASN A 288 15.83 8.66 -10.86
C ASN A 288 16.45 10.07 -11.00
N ALA A 289 17.77 10.18 -10.83
CA ALA A 289 18.51 11.36 -11.24
C ALA A 289 18.62 11.42 -12.77
N PRO A 290 18.73 12.61 -13.39
CA PRO A 290 19.04 12.73 -14.81
C PRO A 290 20.30 11.94 -15.17
N LEU A 291 20.25 11.22 -16.28
CA LEU A 291 21.41 10.52 -16.81
C LEU A 291 22.48 11.52 -17.27
N PRO A 292 23.77 11.24 -17.04
CA PRO A 292 24.84 12.06 -17.58
C PRO A 292 24.90 11.97 -19.11
N ASP A 293 25.48 12.99 -19.75
CA ASP A 293 25.72 12.97 -21.20
C ASP A 293 26.62 11.77 -21.57
N LEU A 294 26.32 11.10 -22.69
CA LEU A 294 27.14 10.02 -23.26
C LEU A 294 28.59 10.45 -23.52
N ALA A 295 28.84 11.74 -23.76
CA ALA A 295 30.17 12.31 -23.96
C ALA A 295 30.87 12.73 -22.65
N SER A 296 30.22 12.56 -21.50
CA SER A 296 30.81 12.90 -20.20
C SER A 296 31.94 11.93 -19.81
N GLU A 297 32.79 12.35 -18.86
CA GLU A 297 33.88 11.50 -18.34
C GLU A 297 33.35 10.22 -17.67
N ASN A 298 32.15 10.29 -17.10
CA ASN A 298 31.46 9.18 -16.44
C ASN A 298 30.09 8.98 -17.12
N PRO A 299 30.06 8.34 -18.29
CA PRO A 299 28.82 8.13 -19.04
C PRO A 299 27.86 7.19 -18.31
N PRO A 300 26.58 7.16 -18.70
CA PRO A 300 25.61 6.20 -18.19
C PRO A 300 26.08 4.75 -18.36
N VAL A 301 25.69 3.89 -17.41
CA VAL A 301 25.98 2.46 -17.40
C VAL A 301 24.70 1.70 -17.70
N ALA A 302 24.66 0.96 -18.80
CA ALA A 302 23.53 0.11 -19.15
C ALA A 302 23.65 -1.28 -18.51
N CYS A 303 22.51 -1.90 -18.19
CA CYS A 303 22.47 -3.33 -17.92
C CYS A 303 22.85 -4.11 -19.20
N THR A 304 23.53 -5.25 -19.04
CA THR A 304 23.91 -6.10 -20.18
C THR A 304 22.79 -6.96 -20.73
N ASP A 305 21.79 -7.26 -19.89
CA ASP A 305 20.75 -8.25 -20.15
C ASP A 305 19.36 -7.61 -20.25
N CYS A 306 19.27 -6.28 -20.23
CA CYS A 306 18.03 -5.51 -20.42
C CYS A 306 18.26 -4.42 -21.46
N ASP A 307 17.28 -4.20 -22.34
CA ASP A 307 17.41 -3.25 -23.45
C ASP A 307 17.34 -1.78 -22.98
N ASP A 308 16.45 -1.46 -22.03
CA ASP A 308 16.13 -0.07 -21.65
C ASP A 308 16.49 0.30 -20.19
N THR A 309 17.19 -0.59 -19.46
CA THR A 309 17.61 -0.28 -18.08
C THR A 309 18.98 0.40 -18.04
N ILE A 310 18.99 1.70 -17.70
CA ILE A 310 20.19 2.54 -17.68
C ILE A 310 20.38 3.19 -16.30
N PHE A 311 21.63 3.24 -15.84
CA PHE A 311 22.06 3.81 -14.57
C PHE A 311 22.97 5.02 -14.78
N CYS A 312 22.91 6.01 -13.88
CA CYS A 312 23.75 7.21 -14.00
C CYS A 312 25.24 6.96 -13.63
N SER A 313 25.56 5.84 -12.99
CA SER A 313 26.92 5.52 -12.53
C SER A 313 27.06 4.03 -12.26
N GLN A 314 28.32 3.56 -12.19
CA GLN A 314 28.62 2.19 -11.78
C GLN A 314 28.09 1.87 -10.37
N THR A 315 28.15 2.84 -9.45
CA THR A 315 27.61 2.67 -8.09
C THR A 315 26.11 2.39 -8.11
N CYS A 316 25.33 3.15 -8.90
CA CYS A 316 23.89 2.92 -9.03
C CYS A 316 23.58 1.58 -9.70
N HIS A 317 24.37 1.19 -10.71
CA HIS A 317 24.26 -0.12 -11.33
C HIS A 317 24.47 -1.24 -10.29
N ASP A 318 25.61 -1.24 -9.60
CA ASP A 318 25.98 -2.32 -8.67
C ASP A 318 25.01 -2.42 -7.51
N GLN A 319 24.61 -1.27 -6.95
CA GLN A 319 23.60 -1.23 -5.89
C GLN A 319 22.24 -1.74 -6.37
N ALA A 320 21.81 -1.39 -7.59
CA ALA A 320 20.56 -1.90 -8.14
C ALA A 320 20.59 -3.42 -8.28
N GLN A 321 21.69 -3.99 -8.80
CA GLN A 321 21.85 -5.44 -8.93
C GLN A 321 21.68 -6.17 -7.59
N GLU A 322 22.31 -5.65 -6.53
CA GLU A 322 22.23 -6.24 -5.19
C GLU A 322 20.89 -5.99 -4.48
N THR A 323 20.17 -4.93 -4.87
CA THR A 323 19.04 -4.44 -4.07
C THR A 323 17.68 -4.82 -4.66
N TYR A 324 17.47 -4.72 -5.98
CA TYR A 324 16.15 -4.97 -6.60
C TYR A 324 16.20 -5.52 -8.03
N HIS A 325 17.24 -5.20 -8.80
CA HIS A 325 17.28 -5.50 -10.23
C HIS A 325 17.57 -6.98 -10.48
N GLY A 326 18.23 -7.68 -9.55
CA GLY A 326 18.51 -9.11 -9.68
C GLY A 326 17.25 -9.96 -9.90
N ALA A 327 16.11 -9.59 -9.29
CA ALA A 327 14.82 -10.27 -9.49
C ALA A 327 14.03 -9.79 -10.71
N LEU A 328 14.49 -8.74 -11.41
CA LEU A 328 13.80 -8.14 -12.57
C LEU A 328 14.57 -8.28 -13.88
N CYS A 329 15.86 -8.63 -13.80
CA CYS A 329 16.77 -8.63 -14.92
C CYS A 329 16.27 -9.61 -16.00
N GLY A 330 16.00 -9.10 -17.20
CA GLY A 330 15.42 -9.87 -18.32
C GLY A 330 13.90 -9.98 -18.34
N LEU A 331 13.18 -9.48 -17.31
CA LEU A 331 11.71 -9.53 -17.20
C LEU A 331 11.03 -8.17 -17.42
N MET A 332 11.81 -7.14 -17.73
CA MET A 332 11.34 -5.74 -17.77
C MET A 332 10.27 -5.47 -18.84
N GLU A 333 10.30 -6.16 -19.99
CA GLU A 333 9.32 -5.97 -21.08
C GLU A 333 7.87 -6.17 -20.59
N ASN A 334 7.66 -7.12 -19.69
CA ASN A 334 6.37 -7.46 -19.14
C ASN A 334 5.90 -6.44 -18.07
N LEU A 335 6.83 -6.05 -17.20
CA LEU A 335 6.57 -5.20 -16.03
C LEU A 335 6.39 -3.72 -16.37
N GLU A 336 7.01 -3.24 -17.44
CA GLU A 336 6.96 -1.82 -17.85
C GLU A 336 5.53 -1.32 -18.14
N SER A 337 4.62 -2.23 -18.53
CA SER A 337 3.21 -1.91 -18.79
C SER A 337 2.40 -1.66 -17.52
N ILE A 338 2.83 -2.18 -16.37
CA ILE A 338 2.06 -2.11 -15.13
C ILE A 338 2.15 -0.71 -14.55
N GLY A 339 0.98 -0.15 -14.22
CA GLY A 339 0.89 1.11 -13.48
C GLY A 339 1.20 2.37 -14.29
N LYS A 340 1.37 2.27 -15.62
CA LYS A 340 1.62 3.42 -16.50
C LYS A 340 0.35 3.99 -17.15
N ASP A 341 -0.62 3.14 -17.48
CA ASP A 341 -1.91 3.55 -18.05
C ASP A 341 -2.88 3.95 -16.94
N ILE A 342 -2.85 5.23 -16.57
CA ILE A 342 -3.66 5.78 -15.46
C ILE A 342 -5.02 6.25 -16.02
N PRO A 343 -6.15 5.57 -15.71
CA PRO A 343 -7.44 5.88 -16.34
C PRO A 343 -8.02 7.24 -15.91
N ASP A 344 -7.76 7.65 -14.67
CA ASP A 344 -8.23 8.91 -14.10
C ASP A 344 -7.04 9.67 -13.47
N PRO A 345 -6.76 10.93 -13.89
CA PRO A 345 -5.67 11.72 -13.33
C PRO A 345 -5.67 11.84 -11.81
N LYS A 346 -6.84 11.73 -11.14
CA LYS A 346 -6.92 11.78 -9.68
C LYS A 346 -6.24 10.57 -9.00
N ASP A 347 -6.11 9.46 -9.70
CA ASP A 347 -5.55 8.21 -9.19
C ASP A 347 -4.02 8.16 -9.36
N LYS A 348 -3.39 9.21 -9.92
CA LYS A 348 -1.93 9.26 -10.18
C LYS A 348 -1.08 8.92 -8.96
N ALA A 349 -1.45 9.41 -7.78
CA ALA A 349 -0.75 9.10 -6.54
C ALA A 349 -0.87 7.63 -6.17
N ASP A 350 -2.06 7.03 -6.34
CA ASP A 350 -2.32 5.64 -5.99
C ASP A 350 -1.55 4.67 -6.89
N TYR A 351 -1.42 5.00 -8.17
CA TYR A 351 -0.58 4.27 -9.13
C TYR A 351 0.91 4.38 -8.81
N LEU A 352 1.38 5.54 -8.35
CA LEU A 352 2.77 5.67 -7.87
C LEU A 352 3.04 4.77 -6.66
N TYR A 353 2.09 4.61 -5.74
CA TYR A 353 2.22 3.67 -4.63
C TYR A 353 2.22 2.21 -5.10
N LEU A 354 1.46 1.85 -6.16
CA LEU A 354 1.54 0.52 -6.78
C LEU A 354 2.94 0.26 -7.36
N LEU A 355 3.54 1.26 -8.00
CA LEU A 355 4.90 1.13 -8.54
C LEU A 355 5.96 1.02 -7.41
N LEU A 356 5.78 1.72 -6.29
CA LEU A 356 6.61 1.50 -5.09
C LEU A 356 6.42 0.09 -4.50
N LEU A 357 5.20 -0.43 -4.53
CA LEU A 357 4.93 -1.80 -4.12
C LEU A 357 5.70 -2.79 -5.01
N GLY A 358 5.65 -2.62 -6.33
CA GLY A 358 6.43 -3.43 -7.27
C GLY A 358 7.93 -3.36 -6.99
N ARG A 359 8.48 -2.15 -6.77
CA ARG A 359 9.89 -1.98 -6.39
C ARG A 359 10.21 -2.68 -5.06
N ALA A 360 9.34 -2.61 -4.06
CA ALA A 360 9.54 -3.30 -2.78
C ALA A 360 9.47 -4.83 -2.91
N ILE A 361 8.60 -5.37 -3.76
CA ILE A 361 8.53 -6.80 -4.08
C ILE A 361 9.85 -7.25 -4.72
N ALA A 362 10.32 -6.52 -5.74
CA ALA A 362 11.60 -6.76 -6.39
C ALA A 362 12.78 -6.71 -5.42
N MET A 363 12.75 -5.75 -4.47
CA MET A 363 13.76 -5.65 -3.44
C MET A 363 13.78 -6.86 -2.51
N ALA A 364 12.61 -7.26 -2.02
CA ALA A 364 12.44 -8.41 -1.13
C ALA A 364 12.86 -9.73 -1.81
N ALA A 365 12.52 -9.89 -3.10
CA ALA A 365 12.90 -11.05 -3.89
C ALA A 365 14.42 -11.11 -4.12
N THR A 366 15.03 -10.00 -4.54
CA THR A 366 16.49 -9.93 -4.79
C THR A 366 17.31 -10.19 -3.53
N GLN A 367 16.87 -9.64 -2.40
CA GLN A 367 17.59 -9.75 -1.12
C GLN A 367 17.19 -10.99 -0.32
N ASP A 368 16.23 -11.78 -0.79
CA ASP A 368 15.65 -12.93 -0.10
C ASP A 368 15.20 -12.63 1.34
N VAL A 369 14.43 -11.55 1.51
CA VAL A 369 13.89 -11.14 2.82
C VAL A 369 12.37 -10.95 2.75
N HIS A 370 11.71 -10.96 3.91
CA HIS A 370 10.31 -10.55 3.98
C HIS A 370 10.20 -9.05 3.65
N PRO A 371 9.23 -8.59 2.83
CA PRO A 371 9.18 -7.19 2.40
C PRO A 371 8.99 -6.19 3.56
N LEU A 372 8.31 -6.56 4.65
CA LEU A 372 8.22 -5.70 5.85
C LEU A 372 9.52 -5.62 6.65
N ASP A 373 10.49 -6.50 6.39
CA ASP A 373 11.80 -6.49 7.04
C ASP A 373 12.86 -5.70 6.25
N LEU A 374 12.52 -5.21 5.05
CA LEU A 374 13.41 -4.36 4.26
C LEU A 374 13.87 -3.15 5.08
N PRO A 375 15.16 -2.79 5.07
CA PRO A 375 15.70 -1.64 5.80
C PRO A 375 14.97 -0.32 5.55
N GLU A 376 14.48 -0.13 4.32
CA GLU A 376 13.74 1.03 3.82
C GLU A 376 12.31 1.09 4.37
N ILE A 377 11.77 -0.03 4.86
CA ILE A 377 10.35 -0.21 5.17
C ILE A 377 10.12 -0.43 6.66
N LYS A 378 10.93 -1.28 7.30
CA LYS A 378 10.68 -1.78 8.66
C LYS A 378 10.38 -0.68 9.67
N TYR A 379 11.11 0.43 9.61
CA TYR A 379 11.08 1.48 10.64
C TYR A 379 10.26 2.73 10.26
N ILE A 380 9.67 2.78 9.07
CA ILE A 380 8.87 3.93 8.63
C ILE A 380 7.45 3.86 9.22
N TRP A 381 6.83 5.03 9.37
CA TRP A 381 5.52 5.18 9.99
C TRP A 381 4.39 4.65 9.10
N GLY A 382 3.50 3.83 9.68
CA GLY A 382 2.35 3.26 8.97
C GLY A 382 1.02 3.98 9.23
N ASP A 383 0.98 4.89 10.21
CA ASP A 383 -0.25 5.55 10.69
C ASP A 383 -1.37 4.56 11.00
N PHE A 384 -1.03 3.53 11.77
CA PHE A 384 -1.97 2.49 12.17
C PHE A 384 -2.89 3.00 13.29
N HIS A 385 -4.18 2.75 13.15
CA HIS A 385 -5.18 2.94 14.18
C HIS A 385 -5.24 1.73 15.12
N ASP A 386 -5.71 1.95 16.35
CA ASP A 386 -5.96 0.86 17.29
C ASP A 386 -7.17 0.03 16.83
N LEU A 387 -7.02 -1.29 16.81
CA LEU A 387 -8.08 -2.18 16.32
C LEU A 387 -9.36 -2.11 17.17
N GLU A 388 -9.22 -1.75 18.45
CA GLU A 388 -10.34 -1.60 19.39
C GLU A 388 -11.23 -0.38 19.08
N ASP A 389 -10.75 0.60 18.31
CA ASP A 389 -11.53 1.76 17.87
C ASP A 389 -12.59 1.39 16.82
N SER A 390 -12.44 0.22 16.20
CA SER A 390 -13.43 -0.31 15.26
C SER A 390 -14.61 -0.89 16.03
N SER A 391 -15.66 -0.08 16.24
CA SER A 391 -16.86 -0.57 16.92
C SER A 391 -17.60 -1.60 16.05
N ALA A 392 -17.93 -2.77 16.59
CA ALA A 392 -18.66 -3.81 15.86
C ALA A 392 -20.07 -3.38 15.39
N ASP A 393 -20.62 -2.31 16.01
CA ASP A 393 -21.94 -1.76 15.74
C ASP A 393 -21.91 -0.52 14.82
N SER A 394 -20.73 0.01 14.43
CA SER A 394 -20.68 1.11 13.46
C SER A 394 -21.09 0.62 12.08
N VAL A 395 -21.95 1.39 11.43
CA VAL A 395 -22.23 1.24 9.99
C VAL A 395 -20.87 1.31 9.27
N PRO A 396 -20.59 0.50 8.22
CA PRO A 396 -19.31 0.52 7.50
C PRO A 396 -18.89 1.89 6.97
N SER A 397 -19.77 2.91 7.05
CA SER A 397 -19.44 4.28 6.72
C SER A 397 -18.65 5.06 7.75
N ASP A 398 -18.68 4.60 9.00
CA ASP A 398 -18.26 5.36 10.16
C ASP A 398 -17.16 4.61 10.96
N ASP A 399 -16.59 3.53 10.42
CA ASP A 399 -15.42 2.87 11.04
C ASP A 399 -14.23 3.86 10.97
N PRO A 400 -13.79 4.42 12.11
CA PRO A 400 -12.74 5.43 12.12
C PRO A 400 -11.38 4.88 11.69
N THR A 401 -11.23 3.55 11.67
CA THR A 401 -10.01 2.87 11.22
C THR A 401 -9.97 2.65 9.71
N ALA A 402 -11.09 2.82 9.00
CA ALA A 402 -11.21 2.60 7.55
C ALA A 402 -10.64 3.77 6.73
N THR A 403 -9.33 4.01 6.86
CA THR A 403 -8.64 5.16 6.27
C THR A 403 -7.65 4.77 5.16
N LEU A 404 -7.35 3.47 4.97
CA LEU A 404 -6.47 3.01 3.89
C LEU A 404 -7.26 2.92 2.59
N PRO A 405 -6.97 3.71 1.54
CA PRO A 405 -7.66 3.56 0.28
C PRO A 405 -7.43 2.17 -0.32
N PHE A 406 -8.51 1.56 -0.78
CA PHE A 406 -8.53 0.18 -1.23
C PHE A 406 -9.35 0.05 -2.50
N SER A 407 -8.80 -0.63 -3.50
CA SER A 407 -9.51 -1.03 -4.71
C SER A 407 -9.15 -2.47 -5.06
N PHE A 408 -10.09 -3.20 -5.68
CA PHE A 408 -9.80 -4.52 -6.21
C PHE A 408 -8.60 -4.48 -7.18
N HIS A 409 -8.57 -3.49 -8.07
CA HIS A 409 -7.53 -3.35 -9.08
C HIS A 409 -6.13 -3.15 -8.48
N LEU A 410 -5.94 -2.20 -7.57
CA LEU A 410 -4.60 -1.83 -7.06
C LEU A 410 -4.13 -2.67 -5.87
N ASN A 411 -5.05 -3.27 -5.09
CA ASN A 411 -4.69 -4.01 -3.89
C ASN A 411 -4.72 -5.54 -4.07
N ILE A 412 -5.37 -6.04 -5.14
CA ILE A 412 -5.49 -7.49 -5.40
C ILE A 412 -4.95 -7.82 -6.79
N LEU A 413 -5.58 -7.28 -7.85
CA LEU A 413 -5.29 -7.71 -9.23
C LEU A 413 -3.87 -7.35 -9.67
N GLN A 414 -3.49 -6.07 -9.60
CA GLN A 414 -2.17 -5.63 -10.07
C GLN A 414 -1.01 -6.21 -9.25
N PRO A 415 -1.09 -6.35 -7.91
CA PRO A 415 -0.05 -7.04 -7.18
C PRO A 415 0.11 -8.52 -7.55
N MET A 416 -0.98 -9.25 -7.84
CA MET A 416 -0.88 -10.62 -8.36
C MET A 416 -0.17 -10.63 -9.71
N ARG A 417 -0.57 -9.73 -10.62
CA ARG A 417 0.08 -9.58 -11.93
C ARG A 417 1.58 -9.24 -11.79
N ILE A 418 1.96 -8.36 -10.87
CA ILE A 418 3.39 -8.04 -10.63
C ILE A 418 4.18 -9.29 -10.25
N LEU A 419 3.63 -10.15 -9.39
CA LEU A 419 4.29 -11.40 -8.99
C LEU A 419 4.42 -12.35 -10.19
N GLU A 420 3.35 -12.54 -10.94
CA GLU A 420 3.32 -13.40 -12.14
C GLU A 420 4.34 -12.95 -13.18
N GLU A 421 4.39 -11.65 -13.51
CA GLU A 421 5.31 -11.08 -14.50
C GLU A 421 6.77 -11.05 -13.99
N MET A 422 6.98 -11.27 -12.69
CA MET A 422 8.28 -11.54 -12.06
C MET A 422 8.60 -13.04 -12.00
N GLU A 423 7.81 -13.89 -12.66
CA GLU A 423 7.91 -15.36 -12.62
C GLU A 423 7.79 -15.95 -11.20
N LEU A 424 7.03 -15.27 -10.33
CA LEU A 424 6.71 -15.73 -8.97
C LEU A 424 5.27 -16.21 -8.93
N ASP A 425 5.07 -17.47 -8.53
CA ASP A 425 3.75 -18.03 -8.28
C ASP A 425 3.07 -17.30 -7.09
N PRO A 426 2.00 -16.51 -7.32
CA PRO A 426 1.37 -15.68 -6.30
C PRO A 426 0.69 -16.47 -5.18
N TYR A 427 0.47 -17.77 -5.36
CA TYR A 427 -0.07 -18.67 -4.35
C TYR A 427 1.05 -19.26 -3.49
N GLU A 428 2.15 -19.71 -4.08
CA GLU A 428 3.31 -20.27 -3.35
C GLU A 428 4.05 -19.19 -2.55
N VAL A 429 4.16 -17.96 -3.08
CA VAL A 429 4.83 -16.86 -2.38
C VAL A 429 3.94 -16.09 -1.41
N LEU A 430 2.70 -16.57 -1.18
CA LEU A 430 1.75 -15.99 -0.24
C LEU A 430 2.29 -15.77 1.18
N PRO A 431 3.19 -16.59 1.76
CA PRO A 431 3.81 -16.29 3.06
C PRO A 431 4.56 -14.95 3.11
N ARG A 432 5.06 -14.45 1.97
CA ARG A 432 5.80 -13.18 1.88
C ARG A 432 4.96 -12.03 1.32
N TYR A 433 4.02 -12.33 0.44
CA TYR A 433 3.27 -11.33 -0.32
C TYR A 433 1.74 -11.46 -0.12
N ASP A 434 1.33 -11.91 1.06
CA ASP A 434 -0.08 -11.94 1.46
C ASP A 434 -0.71 -10.54 1.41
N THR A 435 -2.02 -10.45 1.20
CA THR A 435 -2.69 -9.14 1.02
C THR A 435 -2.55 -8.23 2.24
N TRP A 436 -2.48 -8.79 3.45
CA TRP A 436 -2.25 -7.98 4.66
C TRP A 436 -0.84 -7.37 4.67
N VAL A 437 0.15 -8.05 4.09
CA VAL A 437 1.52 -7.53 3.91
C VAL A 437 1.50 -6.37 2.93
N LEU A 438 0.86 -6.56 1.78
CA LEU A 438 0.75 -5.52 0.74
C LEU A 438 -0.01 -4.29 1.25
N ASN A 439 -1.11 -4.49 1.99
CA ASN A 439 -1.85 -3.38 2.62
C ASN A 439 -1.01 -2.66 3.69
N THR A 440 -0.15 -3.38 4.43
CA THR A 440 0.81 -2.79 5.38
C THR A 440 1.86 -1.94 4.66
N LEU A 441 2.36 -2.39 3.52
CA LEU A 441 3.27 -1.62 2.66
C LEU A 441 2.59 -0.35 2.13
N TYR A 442 1.37 -0.45 1.60
CA TYR A 442 0.60 0.72 1.16
C TYR A 442 0.36 1.73 2.30
N ALA A 443 0.02 1.26 3.50
CA ALA A 443 -0.16 2.10 4.66
C ALA A 443 1.13 2.85 5.03
N LYS A 444 2.28 2.17 4.99
CA LYS A 444 3.59 2.79 5.22
C LYS A 444 3.96 3.80 4.12
N PHE A 445 3.81 3.46 2.84
CA PHE A 445 4.14 4.38 1.74
C PHE A 445 3.32 5.66 1.79
N ARG A 446 2.00 5.58 2.06
CA ARG A 446 1.15 6.77 2.19
C ARG A 446 1.54 7.67 3.37
N GLY A 447 2.11 7.08 4.42
CA GLY A 447 2.58 7.81 5.59
C GLY A 447 3.88 8.57 5.35
N THR A 448 4.79 8.05 4.51
CA THR A 448 6.19 8.51 4.51
C THR A 448 6.83 8.73 3.15
N ALA A 449 6.25 8.27 2.03
CA ALA A 449 6.88 8.43 0.74
C ALA A 449 6.96 9.91 0.35
N SER A 450 8.15 10.33 -0.08
CA SER A 450 8.37 11.65 -0.67
C SER A 450 7.88 11.64 -2.12
N GLY A 451 7.20 12.70 -2.54
CA GLY A 451 6.71 12.86 -3.92
C GLY A 451 7.31 14.10 -4.60
N ARG A 452 7.65 13.96 -5.88
CA ARG A 452 7.93 15.09 -6.77
C ARG A 452 6.73 15.31 -7.70
N LEU A 453 6.34 16.57 -7.84
CA LEU A 453 5.28 16.98 -8.76
C LEU A 453 5.88 17.34 -10.12
N SER A 454 5.16 16.99 -11.17
CA SER A 454 5.46 17.37 -12.55
C SER A 454 5.37 18.87 -12.74
N THR A 455 6.39 19.42 -13.40
CA THR A 455 6.43 20.84 -13.78
C THR A 455 5.49 21.18 -14.94
N TRP A 456 4.94 20.16 -15.62
CA TRP A 456 4.07 20.32 -16.79
C TRP A 456 2.59 20.43 -16.41
N ASP A 457 2.09 19.50 -15.61
CA ASP A 457 0.67 19.40 -15.23
C ASP A 457 0.42 19.51 -13.72
N GLY A 458 1.47 19.63 -12.91
CA GLY A 458 1.37 19.72 -11.45
C GLY A 458 1.00 18.41 -10.75
N GLY A 459 0.84 17.31 -11.49
CA GLY A 459 0.48 16.00 -10.93
C GLY A 459 1.68 15.26 -10.33
N PRO A 460 1.47 14.28 -9.44
CA PRO A 460 2.55 13.41 -8.96
C PRO A 460 3.19 12.63 -10.11
N GLU A 461 4.54 12.63 -10.19
CA GLU A 461 5.29 11.95 -11.25
C GLU A 461 6.32 10.92 -10.76
N LEU A 462 6.79 11.09 -9.53
CA LEU A 462 7.88 10.32 -8.97
C LEU A 462 7.69 10.29 -7.47
N CYS A 463 7.89 9.11 -6.88
CA CYS A 463 7.87 8.93 -5.45
C CYS A 463 8.99 7.99 -5.00
N ALA A 464 9.42 8.15 -3.74
CA ALA A 464 10.44 7.31 -3.14
C ALA A 464 10.25 7.25 -1.62
N VAL A 465 10.87 6.25 -1.01
CA VAL A 465 10.92 6.11 0.45
C VAL A 465 12.31 6.47 0.93
N HIS A 466 12.42 7.54 1.72
CA HIS A 466 13.65 7.99 2.36
C HIS A 466 13.54 7.77 3.88
N PRO A 467 13.94 6.59 4.39
CA PRO A 467 13.62 6.13 5.75
C PRO A 467 14.20 7.00 6.87
N LEU A 468 15.26 7.77 6.63
CA LEU A 468 15.87 8.65 7.63
C LEU A 468 15.36 10.09 7.52
N TRP A 469 15.13 10.58 6.29
CA TRP A 469 14.50 11.87 6.01
C TRP A 469 13.09 11.95 6.61
N CYS A 470 12.30 10.88 6.53
CA CYS A 470 10.93 10.87 7.03
C CYS A 470 10.83 10.88 8.57
N LEU A 471 11.95 10.85 9.30
CA LEU A 471 11.98 10.99 10.76
C LEU A 471 11.84 12.45 11.23
N ALA A 472 12.04 13.43 10.35
CA ALA A 472 11.81 14.83 10.67
C ALA A 472 10.31 15.14 10.63
N ASN A 473 9.73 15.51 11.77
CA ASN A 473 8.29 15.76 11.91
C ASN A 473 7.85 17.01 11.16
N HIS A 474 6.55 17.06 10.85
CA HIS A 474 5.94 18.18 10.17
C HIS A 474 5.75 19.41 11.07
N CYS A 475 6.03 20.59 10.53
CA CYS A 475 5.54 21.87 11.01
C CYS A 475 5.16 22.77 9.83
N CYS A 476 4.10 23.56 9.96
CA CYS A 476 3.78 24.59 8.97
C CYS A 476 4.68 25.84 9.08
N ASP A 477 5.53 25.92 10.11
CA ASP A 477 6.68 26.84 10.20
C ASP A 477 7.99 26.03 10.35
N PRO A 478 8.40 25.32 9.28
CA PRO A 478 9.53 24.39 9.34
C PRO A 478 10.86 25.14 9.46
N ASN A 479 11.85 24.53 10.12
CA ASN A 479 13.22 25.09 10.20
C ASN A 479 14.17 24.55 9.13
N VAL A 480 13.73 23.54 8.38
CA VAL A 480 14.40 23.07 7.17
C VAL A 480 13.51 23.21 5.93
N ARG A 481 14.14 23.19 4.77
CA ARG A 481 13.51 22.85 3.50
C ARG A 481 14.18 21.64 2.90
N TRP A 482 13.54 21.02 1.92
CA TRP A 482 14.14 19.94 1.16
C TRP A 482 14.08 20.18 -0.34
N GLU A 483 15.04 19.58 -1.03
CA GLU A 483 15.17 19.57 -2.48
C GLU A 483 15.51 18.12 -2.89
N TRP A 484 14.98 17.66 -4.03
CA TRP A 484 15.22 16.31 -4.54
C TRP A 484 15.65 16.33 -6.01
N GLY A 485 16.90 15.95 -6.24
CA GLY A 485 17.54 15.93 -7.57
C GLY A 485 18.47 14.74 -7.76
N GLY A 486 18.04 13.55 -7.32
CA GLY A 486 18.83 12.32 -7.24
C GLY A 486 19.04 11.86 -5.81
N GLU A 487 19.46 12.78 -4.95
CA GLU A 487 19.43 12.62 -3.48
C GLU A 487 18.42 13.61 -2.87
N ILE A 488 17.79 13.23 -1.76
CA ILE A 488 16.98 14.16 -0.96
C ILE A 488 17.88 14.86 0.05
N THR A 489 17.71 16.17 0.21
CA THR A 489 18.52 16.96 1.13
C THR A 489 17.68 17.74 2.12
N PHE A 490 18.17 17.92 3.35
CA PHE A 490 17.68 18.98 4.23
C PHE A 490 18.65 20.14 4.26
N ARG A 491 18.12 21.35 4.06
CA ARG A 491 18.84 22.61 4.23
C ARG A 491 18.16 23.46 5.29
N ALA A 492 18.93 23.91 6.29
CA ALA A 492 18.44 24.82 7.31
C ALA A 492 17.98 26.14 6.68
N ARG A 493 16.77 26.59 7.00
CA ARG A 493 16.20 27.83 6.46
C ARG A 493 16.90 29.05 7.04
N THR A 494 17.07 30.07 6.20
CA THR A 494 17.40 31.44 6.66
C THR A 494 16.11 32.15 7.09
N GLU A 495 16.22 33.29 7.80
CA GLU A 495 15.03 34.03 8.23
C GLU A 495 14.14 34.45 7.05
N SER A 496 14.74 34.84 5.93
CA SER A 496 14.00 35.23 4.71
C SER A 496 13.23 34.08 4.06
N GLU A 497 13.57 32.84 4.37
CA GLU A 497 12.95 31.63 3.80
C GLU A 497 11.85 31.07 4.70
N ARG A 498 11.65 31.62 5.89
CA ARG A 498 10.64 31.18 6.84
C ARG A 498 9.29 31.86 6.56
N PRO A 499 8.15 31.18 6.77
CA PRO A 499 6.83 31.73 6.45
C PRO A 499 6.44 32.89 7.37
N VAL A 500 5.68 33.83 6.80
CA VAL A 500 4.88 34.81 7.55
C VAL A 500 3.52 34.18 7.80
N TRP A 501 3.04 34.22 9.04
CA TRP A 501 1.76 33.62 9.40
C TRP A 501 0.64 34.58 9.05
N LYS A 502 -0.46 34.06 8.48
CA LYS A 502 -1.55 34.89 7.98
C LYS A 502 -2.92 34.31 8.31
N LYS A 503 -3.75 35.11 9.00
CA LYS A 503 -5.17 34.79 9.19
C LYS A 503 -5.96 35.21 7.96
N THR A 504 -6.52 34.25 7.24
CA THR A 504 -7.36 34.54 6.06
C THR A 504 -8.61 35.33 6.43
N SER A 505 -9.16 35.14 7.62
CA SER A 505 -10.38 35.79 8.10
C SER A 505 -10.22 37.28 8.41
N THR A 506 -9.06 37.70 8.94
CA THR A 506 -8.81 39.08 9.39
C THR A 506 -7.77 39.82 8.55
N GLY A 507 -6.95 39.10 7.77
CA GLY A 507 -5.76 39.64 7.10
C GLY A 507 -4.61 39.96 8.05
N GLU A 508 -4.72 39.58 9.34
CA GLU A 508 -3.66 39.76 10.33
C GLU A 508 -2.44 38.92 9.95
N GLU A 509 -1.26 39.54 9.98
CA GLU A 509 0.02 38.90 9.70
C GLU A 509 0.91 38.92 10.94
N LYS A 510 1.59 37.80 11.20
CA LYS A 510 2.53 37.63 12.32
C LYS A 510 3.83 37.03 11.81
N THR A 511 4.95 37.65 12.16
CA THR A 511 6.29 37.06 11.99
C THR A 511 6.78 36.62 13.38
N PRO A 512 6.82 35.30 13.67
CA PRO A 512 7.33 34.80 14.95
C PRO A 512 8.79 35.22 15.17
N LEU A 513 9.16 35.45 16.42
CA LEU A 513 10.55 35.62 16.80
C LEU A 513 11.23 34.24 16.77
N ARG A 514 12.23 34.07 15.91
CA ARG A 514 12.96 32.81 15.74
C ARG A 514 14.44 33.07 15.48
N ASN A 515 15.27 32.10 15.82
CA ASN A 515 16.70 32.15 15.55
C ASN A 515 16.97 31.77 14.09
N GLU A 516 17.98 32.39 13.48
CA GLU A 516 18.53 31.86 12.23
C GLU A 516 19.33 30.59 12.51
N GLY A 517 19.20 29.59 11.64
CA GLY A 517 19.81 28.28 11.84
C GLY A 517 19.01 27.42 12.81
N ILE A 518 19.65 26.40 13.37
CA ILE A 518 19.03 25.47 14.33
C ILE A 518 20.01 25.28 15.49
N LYS A 519 19.54 25.41 16.73
CA LYS A 519 20.39 25.24 17.91
C LYS A 519 20.53 23.77 18.30
N ALA A 520 21.62 23.45 18.99
CA ALA A 520 21.74 22.17 19.66
C ALA A 520 20.47 21.89 20.50
N ASP A 521 20.01 20.64 20.47
CA ASP A 521 18.79 20.13 21.10
C ASP A 521 17.45 20.61 20.50
N GLU A 522 17.46 21.46 19.47
CA GLU A 522 16.23 21.78 18.73
C GLU A 522 15.83 20.65 17.78
N GLU A 523 14.52 20.43 17.63
CA GLU A 523 13.97 19.46 16.68
C GLU A 523 14.13 19.99 15.24
N ILE A 524 14.50 19.12 14.31
CA ILE A 524 14.47 19.37 12.87
C ILE A 524 13.03 19.19 12.38
N LEU A 525 12.40 20.30 12.02
CA LEU A 525 11.00 20.37 11.60
C LEU A 525 10.90 20.57 10.10
N ASN A 526 10.35 19.57 9.42
CA ASN A 526 10.13 19.49 7.98
C ASN A 526 8.71 19.95 7.60
N HIS A 527 8.38 20.01 6.30
CA HIS A 527 7.04 20.26 5.78
C HIS A 527 6.61 19.17 4.79
N TYR A 528 5.36 18.72 4.92
CA TYR A 528 4.77 17.63 4.11
C TYR A 528 3.72 18.17 3.11
N CYS A 529 3.47 19.47 3.15
CA CYS A 529 2.61 20.19 2.23
C CYS A 529 3.28 21.51 1.84
N ASP A 530 2.72 22.19 0.85
CA ASP A 530 3.14 23.54 0.49
C ASP A 530 2.75 24.52 1.61
N ILE A 531 3.77 25.11 2.25
CA ILE A 531 3.62 26.05 3.36
C ILE A 531 3.07 27.42 2.94
N GLY A 532 2.98 27.68 1.63
CA GLY A 532 2.35 28.88 1.05
C GLY A 532 0.82 28.81 1.04
N LEU A 533 0.23 27.62 1.13
CA LEU A 533 -1.22 27.40 1.17
C LEU A 533 -1.84 27.92 2.47
N ASN A 534 -3.16 28.15 2.47
CA ASN A 534 -3.87 28.55 3.68
C ASN A 534 -4.06 27.38 4.65
N VAL A 535 -4.41 27.65 5.93
CA VAL A 535 -4.49 26.62 6.97
C VAL A 535 -5.42 25.45 6.62
N LYS A 536 -6.55 25.72 5.97
CA LYS A 536 -7.51 24.68 5.57
C LYS A 536 -6.91 23.75 4.53
N GLU A 537 -6.34 24.31 3.47
CA GLU A 537 -5.69 23.57 2.38
C GLU A 537 -4.48 22.77 2.90
N ARG A 538 -3.64 23.36 3.76
CA ARG A 538 -2.49 22.65 4.36
C ARG A 538 -2.93 21.45 5.20
N ARG A 539 -3.98 21.63 6.03
CA ARG A 539 -4.55 20.56 6.86
C ARG A 539 -5.19 19.47 6.01
N GLU A 540 -5.87 19.81 4.93
CA GLU A 540 -6.43 18.85 3.98
C GLU A 540 -5.34 18.02 3.31
N TRP A 541 -4.29 18.67 2.80
CA TRP A 541 -3.18 18.01 2.11
C TRP A 541 -2.35 17.11 3.02
N ALA A 542 -1.99 17.59 4.21
CA ALA A 542 -1.11 16.86 5.12
C ALA A 542 -1.83 15.74 5.90
N ARG A 543 -3.17 15.72 5.90
CA ARG A 543 -3.98 14.81 6.74
C ARG A 543 -3.60 13.35 6.57
N GLY A 544 -3.42 12.88 5.33
CA GLY A 544 -3.14 11.47 5.05
C GLY A 544 -1.77 10.99 5.57
N ALA A 545 -0.76 11.87 5.53
CA ALA A 545 0.58 11.58 6.04
C ALA A 545 0.67 11.72 7.57
N LEU A 546 -0.09 12.66 8.15
CA LEU A 546 -0.09 12.93 9.59
C LEU A 546 -1.03 12.03 10.39
N GLY A 547 -2.05 11.44 9.77
CA GLY A 547 -3.14 10.74 10.45
C GLY A 547 -4.22 11.67 11.02
N GLY A 548 -4.16 12.98 10.74
CA GLY A 548 -5.15 13.97 11.19
C GLY A 548 -4.73 15.41 10.91
N LEU A 549 -5.41 16.37 11.54
CA LEU A 549 -5.16 17.80 11.28
C LEU A 549 -3.87 18.27 11.98
N CYS A 550 -3.06 19.06 11.30
CA CYS A 550 -1.87 19.67 11.91
C CYS A 550 -2.26 20.64 13.04
N LEU A 551 -1.67 20.43 14.22
CA LEU A 551 -1.85 21.21 15.45
C LEU A 551 -0.62 22.07 15.80
N CYS A 552 0.27 22.34 14.85
CA CYS A 552 1.42 23.23 15.10
C CYS A 552 0.96 24.66 15.43
N GLU A 553 1.81 25.44 16.11
CA GLU A 553 1.47 26.80 16.58
C GLU A 553 0.95 27.70 15.43
N ARG A 554 1.52 27.58 14.22
CA ARG A 554 1.05 28.31 13.04
C ARG A 554 -0.39 27.94 12.69
N CYS A 555 -0.71 26.65 12.63
CA CYS A 555 -2.05 26.19 12.26
C CYS A 555 -3.10 26.62 13.29
N MET A 556 -2.82 26.44 14.58
CA MET A 556 -3.72 26.88 15.65
C MET A 556 -3.98 28.39 15.56
N TRP A 557 -2.91 29.18 15.40
CA TRP A 557 -3.03 30.63 15.30
C TRP A 557 -3.78 31.11 14.05
N GLU A 558 -3.51 30.50 12.87
CA GLU A 558 -4.19 30.86 11.62
C GLU A 558 -5.65 30.41 11.57
N ALA A 559 -6.00 29.30 12.25
CA ALA A 559 -7.37 28.81 12.39
C ALA A 559 -8.20 29.60 13.42
N ALA A 560 -7.54 30.39 14.28
CA ALA A 560 -8.14 31.06 15.42
C ALA A 560 -8.76 30.09 16.46
N GLU A 561 -8.10 28.93 16.62
CA GLU A 561 -8.39 27.90 17.63
C GLU A 561 -7.61 28.14 18.93
#